data_AF-A0A1I0GMY2-F1
#
_entry.id   AF-A0A1I0GMY2-F1
#
_cell.length_a   1.000
_cell.length_b   1.000
_cell.length_c   1.000
_cell.angle_alpha   90.00
_cell.angle_beta   90.00
_cell.angle_gamma   90.00
#
_symmetry.space_group_name_H-M   'P 1'
#
loop_
_entity.id
_entity.type
_entity.pdbx_description
1 polymer ?
#
loop_
_entity_poly.entity_id
_entity_poly.type
_entity_poly.pdbx_seq_one_letter_code
_entity_poly.pdbx_strand_id
1 'polypeptide(L)'
;MRFKKKRSSNLELELGAATINADWATGTANYYKIGKQCVVNTLVTLKQNTTINNTLLISGLPVAAQEKVCLIYGTTGYGVFKVIANTGNITIDSGAIGNSIFYFEMIYFTK
;
A
#
# COMPACT_ATOMS: atom_id res chain seq x y z
N MET A 1 -34.61 19.93 20.21
CA MET A 1 -33.73 18.75 20.39
C MET A 1 -32.42 19.02 19.65
N ARG A 2 -31.31 19.26 20.36
CA ARG A 2 -30.02 19.63 19.73
C ARG A 2 -29.29 18.33 19.41
N PHE A 3 -29.13 17.99 18.13
CA PHE A 3 -28.37 16.82 17.71
C PHE A 3 -26.92 16.96 18.20
N LYS A 4 -26.49 16.08 19.11
CA LYS A 4 -25.09 16.01 19.53
C LYS A 4 -24.27 15.55 18.33
N LYS A 5 -23.33 16.40 17.89
CA LYS A 5 -22.27 16.02 16.93
C LYS A 5 -21.55 14.79 17.52
N LYS A 6 -21.65 13.64 16.85
CA LYS A 6 -20.93 12.41 17.24
C LYS A 6 -19.45 12.80 17.34
N ARG A 7 -18.87 12.74 18.54
CA ARG A 7 -17.41 12.90 18.68
C ARG A 7 -16.82 11.59 18.13
N SER A 8 -16.56 11.56 16.83
CA SER A 8 -15.80 10.47 16.22
C SER A 8 -14.45 10.42 16.93
N SER A 9 -14.18 9.31 17.61
CA SER A 9 -12.89 9.13 18.26
C SER A 9 -11.83 9.07 17.17
N ASN A 10 -10.68 9.71 17.37
CA ASN A 10 -9.51 9.51 16.52
C ASN A 10 -8.91 8.10 16.67
N LEU A 11 -9.64 7.14 17.23
CA LEU A 11 -9.22 5.74 17.42
C LEU A 11 -10.23 4.76 16.82
N GLU A 12 -11.24 5.24 16.07
CA GLU A 12 -12.14 4.35 15.34
C GLU A 12 -11.32 3.57 14.30
N LEU A 13 -11.42 2.25 14.35
CA LEU A 13 -10.77 1.34 13.42
C LEU A 13 -11.58 1.29 12.12
N GLU A 14 -10.96 1.70 11.02
CA GLU A 14 -11.52 1.55 9.67
C GLU A 14 -10.72 0.47 8.95
N LEU A 15 -11.41 -0.49 8.33
CA LEU A 15 -10.81 -1.58 7.56
C LEU A 15 -11.20 -1.44 6.09
N GLY A 16 -10.29 -1.77 5.18
CA GLY A 16 -10.58 -1.79 3.76
C GLY A 16 -9.62 -2.65 2.96
N ALA A 17 -9.98 -2.88 1.71
CA ALA A 17 -9.15 -3.55 0.72
C ALA A 17 -8.71 -2.56 -0.34
N ALA A 18 -7.50 -2.73 -0.84
CA ALA A 18 -6.95 -1.99 -1.97
C ALA A 18 -6.81 -2.89 -3.19
N THR A 19 -6.84 -2.25 -4.36
CA THR A 19 -6.76 -2.91 -5.65
C THR A 19 -5.33 -2.86 -6.17
N ILE A 20 -4.87 -3.96 -6.75
CA ILE A 20 -3.60 -4.06 -7.45
C ILE A 20 -3.88 -3.96 -8.94
N ASN A 21 -3.35 -2.93 -9.60
CA ASN A 21 -3.59 -2.67 -11.01
C ASN A 21 -2.34 -2.99 -11.84
N ALA A 22 -2.22 -4.26 -12.24
CA ALA A 22 -1.23 -4.71 -13.22
C ALA A 22 -1.60 -6.08 -13.81
N ASP A 23 -1.38 -6.24 -15.12
CA ASP A 23 -1.62 -7.53 -15.79
C ASP A 23 -0.53 -8.57 -15.47
N TRP A 24 0.69 -8.12 -15.19
CA TRP A 24 1.88 -8.93 -14.97
C TRP A 24 2.13 -9.31 -13.50
N ALA A 25 1.29 -8.81 -12.58
CA ALA A 25 1.34 -9.13 -11.15
C ALA A 25 -0.04 -9.56 -10.65
N THR A 26 -0.04 -10.27 -9.53
CA THR A 26 -1.24 -10.60 -8.76
C THR A 26 -0.96 -10.37 -7.29
N GLY A 27 -2.00 -10.16 -6.50
CA GLY A 27 -1.82 -10.06 -5.08
C GLY A 27 -3.06 -9.55 -4.36
N THR A 28 -2.86 -9.27 -3.09
CA THR A 28 -3.87 -8.69 -2.21
C THR A 28 -3.23 -7.56 -1.43
N ALA A 29 -4.00 -6.50 -1.22
CA ALA A 29 -3.62 -5.41 -0.35
C ALA A 29 -4.82 -5.08 0.53
N ASN A 30 -4.62 -5.08 1.84
CA ASN A 30 -5.63 -4.67 2.80
C ASN A 30 -5.03 -3.59 3.69
N TYR A 31 -5.88 -2.75 4.26
CA TYR A 31 -5.44 -1.75 5.20
C TYR A 31 -6.34 -1.69 6.41
N TYR A 32 -5.75 -1.19 7.50
CA TYR A 32 -6.51 -0.64 8.60
C TYR A 32 -6.03 0.76 8.93
N LYS A 33 -6.96 1.63 9.28
CA LYS A 33 -6.69 3.00 9.72
C LYS A 33 -7.13 3.14 11.16
N ILE A 34 -6.25 3.73 11.96
CA ILE A 34 -6.54 4.15 13.33
C ILE A 34 -6.03 5.58 13.51
N GLY A 35 -6.96 6.51 13.72
CA GLY A 35 -6.66 7.93 13.79
C GLY A 35 -6.02 8.46 12.51
N LYS A 36 -4.78 8.94 12.63
CA LYS A 36 -3.99 9.46 11.50
C LYS A 36 -3.00 8.45 10.93
N GLN A 37 -3.02 7.20 11.37
CA GLN A 37 -2.12 6.18 10.85
C GLN A 37 -2.91 5.20 9.99
N CYS A 38 -2.36 4.89 8.82
CA CYS A 38 -2.81 3.79 7.97
C CYS A 38 -1.70 2.75 7.91
N VAL A 39 -2.08 1.51 8.16
CA VAL A 39 -1.22 0.34 8.06
C VAL A 39 -1.71 -0.50 6.90
N VAL A 40 -0.84 -0.73 5.93
CA VAL A 40 -1.14 -1.48 4.71
C VAL A 40 -0.40 -2.80 4.78
N ASN A 41 -1.15 -3.90 4.67
CA ASN A 41 -0.64 -5.25 4.58
C ASN A 41 -0.80 -5.74 3.15
N THR A 42 0.30 -6.11 2.50
CA THR A 42 0.32 -6.44 1.08
C THR A 42 1.07 -7.73 0.82
N LEU A 43 0.50 -8.56 -0.06
CA LEU A 43 1.16 -9.70 -0.70
C LEU A 43 1.11 -9.49 -2.22
N VAL A 44 2.27 -9.38 -2.86
CA VAL A 44 2.41 -9.24 -4.31
C VAL A 44 3.22 -10.41 -4.86
N THR A 45 2.74 -11.04 -5.93
CA THR A 45 3.44 -12.08 -6.68
C THR A 45 3.60 -11.62 -8.13
N LEU A 46 4.83 -11.65 -8.64
CA LEU A 46 5.12 -11.38 -10.04
C LEU A 46 4.87 -12.65 -10.86
N LYS A 47 4.06 -12.56 -11.93
CA LYS A 47 3.65 -13.74 -12.73
C LYS A 47 4.76 -14.28 -13.64
N GLN A 48 5.73 -13.44 -13.95
CA GLN A 48 6.81 -13.78 -14.87
C GLN A 48 8.07 -12.96 -14.53
N ASN A 49 9.23 -13.48 -14.94
CA ASN A 49 10.49 -12.76 -14.89
C ASN A 49 10.37 -11.46 -15.71
N THR A 50 10.13 -10.36 -15.03
CA THR A 50 9.95 -9.05 -15.66
C THR A 50 11.01 -8.13 -15.08
N THR A 51 11.87 -7.57 -15.93
CA THR A 51 12.56 -6.33 -15.55
C THR A 51 11.47 -5.27 -15.43
N ILE A 52 11.18 -4.85 -14.20
CA ILE A 52 10.07 -3.92 -13.93
C ILE A 52 10.42 -2.53 -14.50
N ASN A 53 10.22 -2.32 -15.80
CA ASN A 53 10.15 -0.96 -16.39
C ASN A 53 8.74 -0.36 -16.27
N ASN A 54 7.86 -1.02 -15.51
CA ASN A 54 6.45 -0.66 -15.34
C ASN A 54 6.14 -0.47 -13.87
N THR A 55 5.36 0.55 -13.53
CA THR A 55 4.96 0.77 -12.13
C THR A 55 3.85 -0.21 -11.72
N LEU A 56 4.01 -0.91 -10.59
CA LEU A 56 2.86 -1.57 -9.94
C LEU A 56 2.11 -0.54 -9.10
N LEU A 57 0.83 -0.35 -9.38
CA LEU A 57 -0.02 0.56 -8.61
C LEU A 57 -0.93 -0.22 -7.66
N ILE A 58 -0.82 0.07 -6.37
CA ILE A 58 -1.79 -0.33 -5.36
C ILE A 58 -2.64 0.90 -5.03
N SER A 59 -3.94 0.84 -5.32
CA SER A 59 -4.86 1.98 -5.24
C SER A 59 -6.07 1.70 -4.35
N GLY A 60 -6.70 2.77 -3.85
CA GLY A 60 -7.86 2.68 -2.97
C GLY A 60 -7.51 2.72 -1.48
N LEU A 61 -6.30 3.18 -1.15
CA LEU A 61 -5.86 3.39 0.23
C LEU A 61 -6.29 4.79 0.73
N PRO A 62 -6.34 5.03 2.05
CA PRO A 62 -6.52 6.36 2.61
C PRO A 62 -5.46 7.35 2.12
N VAL A 63 -5.85 8.61 1.91
CA VAL A 63 -4.95 9.64 1.38
C VAL A 63 -3.76 9.88 2.31
N ALA A 64 -2.54 9.67 1.80
CA ALA A 64 -1.32 9.90 2.54
C ALA A 64 -1.03 11.40 2.74
N ALA A 65 -0.52 11.75 3.91
CA ALA A 65 -0.09 13.11 4.25
C ALA A 65 1.29 13.46 3.67
N GLN A 66 2.15 12.45 3.48
CA GLN A 66 3.53 12.62 3.03
C GLN A 66 4.01 11.41 2.24
N GLU A 67 5.10 11.58 1.49
CA GLU A 67 5.75 10.47 0.81
C GLU A 67 6.49 9.59 1.83
N LYS A 68 6.52 8.28 1.53
CA LYS A 68 7.35 7.32 2.26
C LYS A 68 7.89 6.30 1.28
N VAL A 69 9.19 6.01 1.37
CA VAL A 69 9.87 5.01 0.54
C VAL A 69 10.40 3.91 1.44
N CYS A 70 10.17 2.65 1.06
CA CYS A 70 10.65 1.47 1.76
C CYS A 70 11.31 0.51 0.77
N LEU A 71 12.52 0.05 1.10
CA LEU A 71 13.15 -1.09 0.43
C LEU A 71 12.66 -2.39 1.08
N ILE A 72 12.06 -3.27 0.29
CA ILE A 72 11.49 -4.54 0.77
C ILE A 72 12.21 -5.70 0.08
N TYR A 73 12.68 -6.66 0.86
CA TYR A 73 13.23 -7.91 0.37
C TYR A 73 12.12 -8.95 0.20
N GLY A 74 12.03 -9.50 -1.01
CA GLY A 74 11.15 -10.62 -1.35
C GLY A 74 11.92 -11.92 -1.48
N THR A 75 11.25 -12.95 -1.98
CA THR A 75 11.82 -14.31 -2.08
C THR A 75 13.02 -14.45 -3.01
N THR A 76 13.10 -13.66 -4.09
CA THR A 76 14.17 -13.76 -5.10
C THR A 76 14.86 -12.43 -5.40
N GLY A 77 14.60 -11.38 -4.63
CA GLY A 77 15.13 -10.04 -4.92
C GLY A 77 14.58 -8.97 -3.97
N TYR A 78 14.74 -7.70 -4.34
CA TYR A 78 14.19 -6.56 -3.60
C TYR A 78 13.33 -5.68 -4.49
N GLY A 79 12.44 -4.89 -3.87
CA GLY A 79 11.63 -3.88 -4.55
C GLY A 79 11.57 -2.61 -3.72
N VAL A 80 11.49 -1.45 -4.39
CA VAL A 80 11.34 -0.15 -3.72
C VAL A 80 9.88 0.25 -3.78
N PHE A 81 9.23 0.35 -2.62
CA PHE A 81 7.82 0.69 -2.50
C PHE A 81 7.68 2.13 -2.02
N LYS A 82 6.87 2.93 -2.71
CA LYS A 82 6.67 4.35 -2.43
C LYS A 82 5.19 4.67 -2.22
N VAL A 83 4.83 5.16 -1.05
CA VAL A 83 3.55 5.87 -0.82
C VAL A 83 3.66 7.25 -1.46
N ILE A 84 2.69 7.61 -2.30
CA ILE A 84 2.63 8.92 -2.94
C ILE A 84 1.82 9.88 -2.07
N ALA A 85 2.45 10.99 -1.67
CA ALA A 85 1.80 12.03 -0.89
C ALA A 85 0.54 12.55 -1.58
N ASN A 86 -0.48 12.89 -0.78
CA ASN A 86 -1.74 13.45 -1.24
C ASN A 86 -2.57 12.53 -2.13
N THR A 87 -2.20 11.25 -2.22
CA THR A 87 -2.95 10.23 -2.95
C THR A 87 -3.23 9.01 -2.07
N GLY A 88 -4.07 8.10 -2.55
CA GLY A 88 -4.33 6.78 -1.94
C GLY A 88 -3.55 5.65 -2.60
N ASN A 89 -2.34 5.94 -3.10
CA ASN A 89 -1.59 5.07 -3.99
C ASN A 89 -0.21 4.69 -3.44
N ILE A 90 0.19 3.44 -3.68
CA ILE A 90 1.57 2.96 -3.54
C ILE A 90 2.07 2.53 -4.91
N THR A 91 3.30 2.92 -5.22
CA THR A 91 4.02 2.49 -6.42
C THR A 91 5.20 1.60 -6.07
N ILE A 92 5.57 0.70 -6.97
CA ILE A 92 6.80 -0.08 -6.88
C ILE A 92 7.76 0.33 -7.98
N ASP A 93 9.01 0.59 -7.61
CA ASP A 93 10.16 0.79 -8.50
C ASP A 93 11.13 -0.40 -8.42
N SER A 94 11.83 -0.65 -9.52
CA SER A 94 12.40 -1.95 -9.82
C SER A 94 13.77 -2.23 -9.20
N GLY A 95 13.86 -3.41 -8.58
CA GLY A 95 15.08 -4.20 -8.42
C GLY A 95 14.78 -5.72 -8.46
N ALA A 96 13.51 -6.08 -8.69
CA ALA A 96 13.02 -7.44 -8.62
C ALA A 96 13.37 -8.17 -9.91
N ILE A 97 14.24 -9.18 -9.81
CA ILE A 97 14.56 -10.09 -10.90
C ILE A 97 13.94 -11.44 -10.53
N GLY A 98 13.05 -11.95 -11.38
CA GLY A 98 12.45 -13.27 -11.20
C GLY A 98 10.97 -13.29 -10.80
N ASN A 99 10.40 -14.50 -10.65
CA ASN A 99 9.11 -14.77 -10.01
C ASN A 99 9.17 -14.44 -8.49
N SER A 100 9.31 -13.16 -8.15
CA SER A 100 9.42 -12.71 -6.76
C SER A 100 8.05 -12.62 -6.07
N ILE A 101 8.06 -12.92 -4.77
CA ILE A 101 6.94 -12.66 -3.86
C ILE A 101 7.39 -11.60 -2.86
N PHE A 102 6.58 -10.55 -2.70
CA PHE A 102 6.76 -9.49 -1.71
C PHE A 102 5.65 -9.55 -0.69
N TYR A 103 6.01 -9.74 0.57
CA TYR A 103 5.10 -9.60 1.71
C TYR A 103 5.62 -8.48 2.60
N PHE A 104 4.81 -7.44 2.82
CA PHE A 104 5.24 -6.31 3.65
C PHE A 104 4.07 -5.61 4.34
N GLU A 105 4.42 -4.97 5.45
CA GLU A 105 3.58 -3.99 6.13
C GLU A 105 4.16 -2.59 5.91
N MET A 106 3.33 -1.65 5.47
CA MET A 106 3.71 -0.25 5.33
C MET A 106 2.81 0.66 6.16
N ILE A 107 3.43 1.40 7.07
CA ILE A 107 2.75 2.38 7.93
C ILE A 107 3.02 3.79 7.42
N TYR A 108 1.97 4.57 7.20
CA TYR A 108 2.09 5.99 6.85
C TYR A 108 1.00 6.85 7.53
N PHE A 109 1.25 8.16 7.60
CA PHE A 109 0.28 9.10 8.14
C PHE A 109 -0.75 9.50 7.09
N THR A 110 -2.03 9.43 7.44
CA THR A 110 -3.15 9.86 6.59
C THR A 110 -3.47 11.34 6.83
N LYS A 111 -4.05 11.99 5.82
CA LYS A 111 -4.71 13.28 5.99
C LYS A 111 -5.94 13.20 6.88
#